data_AF-A0A2G9TSQ6-F1
#
_entry.id   AF-A0A2G9TSQ6-F1
#
_cell.length_a   1.000
_cell.length_b   1.000
_cell.length_c   1.000
_cell.angle_alpha   90.00
_cell.angle_beta   90.00
_cell.angle_gamma   90.00
#
_symmetry.space_group_name_H-M   'P 1'
#
loop_
_entity.id
_entity.type
_entity.pdbx_description
1 polymer ?
#
loop_
_entity_poly.entity_id
_entity_poly.type
_entity_poly.pdbx_seq_one_letter_code
_entity_poly.pdbx_strand_id
1 'polypeptide(L)'
;MSTKREIPSPKSMKRVKAQAEDIVEDIEEEIGGANRSKRQAVTYRPDVKLWDGRVNYYFNSTVGHAVRSVFKKAADVWQRDTCIDFTYDPYENCEGVPSTRCENGGFPHPRDCKKCVCPGGYAGDRCNERPKGKCGRTVKAKQDWNILNDTLGDTTVHRSLEDFTICTYWIEVR
;
A
#
# COMPACT_ATOMS: atom_id res chain seq x y z
N MET A 1 33.36 -14.33 0.27
CA MET A 1 32.22 -15.03 -0.36
C MET A 1 31.26 -13.98 -0.90
N SER A 2 31.29 -13.72 -2.20
CA SER A 2 30.41 -12.73 -2.83
C SER A 2 29.00 -13.29 -3.00
N THR A 3 28.02 -12.66 -2.36
CA THR A 3 26.60 -12.89 -2.62
C THR A 3 26.25 -12.30 -4.00
N LYS A 4 25.97 -13.19 -4.96
CA LYS A 4 25.40 -12.80 -6.26
C LYS A 4 24.02 -12.19 -6.00
N ARG A 5 23.80 -10.95 -6.44
CA ARG A 5 22.44 -10.39 -6.56
C ARG A 5 21.76 -11.16 -7.68
N GLU A 6 20.71 -11.92 -7.36
CA GLU A 6 19.86 -12.54 -8.36
C GLU A 6 19.15 -11.44 -9.16
N ILE A 7 19.43 -11.40 -10.46
CA ILE A 7 18.72 -10.55 -11.43
C ILE A 7 17.32 -11.15 -11.58
N PRO A 8 16.23 -10.36 -11.48
CA PRO A 8 14.88 -10.88 -11.62
C PRO A 8 14.68 -11.63 -12.94
N SER A 9 14.03 -12.81 -12.86
CA SER A 9 13.77 -13.68 -14.02
C SER A 9 13.08 -12.94 -15.17
N PRO A 10 13.42 -13.22 -16.45
CA PRO A 10 12.83 -12.55 -17.62
C PRO A 10 11.29 -12.60 -17.67
N LYS A 11 10.67 -13.59 -17.00
CA LYS A 11 9.21 -13.74 -16.95
C LYS A 11 8.52 -12.68 -16.08
N SER A 12 9.14 -12.21 -14.99
CA SER A 12 8.54 -11.15 -14.15
C SER A 12 8.62 -9.78 -14.82
N MET A 13 9.70 -9.53 -15.57
CA MET A 13 9.91 -8.28 -16.30
C MET A 13 8.94 -8.11 -17.48
N LYS A 14 8.61 -9.21 -18.18
CA LYS A 14 7.62 -9.21 -19.26
C LYS A 14 6.22 -8.79 -18.79
N ARG A 15 5.84 -9.20 -17.57
CA ARG A 15 4.53 -8.90 -17.01
C ARG A 15 4.38 -7.43 -16.61
N VAL A 16 5.43 -6.83 -16.06
CA VAL A 16 5.44 -5.39 -15.70
C VAL A 16 5.47 -4.51 -16.95
N LYS A 17 6.20 -4.94 -17.99
CA LYS A 17 6.23 -4.21 -19.27
C LYS A 17 4.85 -4.21 -19.95
N ALA A 18 4.19 -5.37 -20.03
CA ALA A 18 2.83 -5.46 -20.56
C ALA A 18 1.85 -4.57 -19.78
N GLN A 19 1.88 -4.63 -18.43
CA GLN A 19 1.03 -3.74 -17.61
C GLN A 19 1.30 -2.25 -17.85
N ALA A 20 2.54 -1.84 -18.14
CA ALA A 20 2.87 -0.46 -18.43
C ALA A 20 2.42 -0.03 -19.84
N GLU A 21 2.50 -0.94 -20.82
CA GLU A 21 2.01 -0.72 -22.18
C GLU A 21 0.48 -0.56 -22.18
N ASP A 22 -0.24 -1.42 -21.45
CA ASP A 22 -1.69 -1.32 -21.28
C ASP A 22 -2.11 0.04 -20.68
N ILE A 23 -1.36 0.54 -19.68
CA ILE A 23 -1.63 1.86 -19.06
C ILE A 23 -1.41 3.00 -20.06
N VAL A 24 -0.40 2.90 -20.92
CA VAL A 24 -0.12 3.94 -21.93
C VAL A 24 -1.20 3.93 -23.00
N GLU A 25 -1.62 2.76 -23.45
CA GLU A 25 -2.72 2.58 -24.42
C GLU A 25 -4.03 3.19 -23.89
N ASP A 26 -4.38 2.90 -22.63
CA ASP A 26 -5.54 3.49 -21.96
C ASP A 26 -5.49 5.04 -21.93
N ILE A 27 -4.30 5.62 -21.73
CA ILE A 27 -4.11 7.08 -21.71
C ILE A 27 -4.25 7.67 -23.13
N GLU A 28 -3.68 7.02 -24.14
CA GLU A 28 -3.77 7.47 -25.54
C GLU A 28 -5.22 7.43 -26.06
N GLU A 29 -6.00 6.41 -25.66
CA GLU A 29 -7.44 6.35 -25.94
C GLU A 29 -8.24 7.47 -25.27
N GLU A 30 -7.86 7.89 -24.05
CA GLU A 30 -8.48 9.03 -23.36
C GLU A 30 -8.17 10.38 -24.02
N ILE A 31 -6.95 10.57 -24.55
CA ILE A 31 -6.56 11.78 -25.28
C ILE A 31 -7.23 11.82 -26.67
N GLY A 32 -7.52 10.67 -27.26
CA GLY A 32 -8.17 10.50 -28.57
C GLY A 32 -9.65 10.92 -28.65
N GLY A 33 -10.23 11.48 -27.58
CA GLY A 33 -11.55 12.11 -27.62
C GLY A 33 -12.73 11.16 -27.39
N ALA A 34 -12.52 10.00 -26.77
CA ALA A 34 -13.63 9.25 -26.20
C ALA A 34 -14.26 10.05 -25.04
N ASN A 35 -15.59 10.19 -25.07
CA ASN A 35 -16.40 10.82 -24.02
C ASN A 35 -16.47 9.95 -22.74
N ARG A 36 -15.33 9.46 -22.25
CA ARG A 36 -15.26 8.76 -20.96
C ARG A 36 -15.55 9.78 -19.88
N SER A 37 -16.73 9.71 -19.28
CA SER A 37 -17.04 10.50 -18.10
C SER A 37 -16.01 10.18 -17.02
N LYS A 38 -15.15 11.14 -16.69
CA LYS A 38 -14.20 11.00 -15.58
C LYS A 38 -15.00 10.59 -14.36
N ARG A 39 -14.71 9.42 -13.80
CA ARG A 39 -15.31 8.98 -12.54
C ARG A 39 -14.91 10.02 -11.50
N GLN A 40 -15.86 10.86 -11.09
CA GLN A 40 -15.62 11.82 -10.04
C GLN A 40 -15.30 11.04 -8.77
N ALA A 41 -14.24 11.43 -8.07
CA ALA A 41 -14.10 11.04 -6.68
C ALA A 41 -15.38 11.52 -5.97
N VAL A 42 -16.00 10.64 -5.18
CA VAL A 42 -17.29 10.95 -4.54
C VAL A 42 -17.08 12.10 -3.55
N THR A 43 -17.42 13.34 -3.93
CA THR A 43 -17.16 14.55 -3.14
C THR A 43 -18.28 14.92 -2.17
N TYR A 44 -19.47 14.30 -2.31
CA TYR A 44 -20.66 14.63 -1.50
C TYR A 44 -20.77 13.82 -0.19
N ARG A 45 -19.81 12.95 0.07
CA ARG A 45 -19.83 12.04 1.21
C ARG A 45 -19.10 12.68 2.41
N PRO A 46 -19.76 12.91 3.56
CA PRO A 46 -19.13 13.54 4.73
C PRO A 46 -17.98 12.71 5.34
N ASP A 47 -17.87 11.43 4.94
CA ASP A 47 -16.79 10.50 5.25
C ASP A 47 -15.59 10.58 4.30
N VAL A 48 -15.68 11.32 3.18
CA VAL A 48 -14.57 11.47 2.24
C VAL A 48 -13.66 12.60 2.73
N LYS A 49 -12.56 12.19 3.37
CA LYS A 49 -11.48 13.08 3.79
C LYS A 49 -10.70 13.54 2.56
N LEU A 50 -11.08 14.70 2.02
CA LEU A 50 -10.22 15.46 1.12
C LEU A 50 -8.92 15.81 1.87
N TRP A 51 -7.81 15.82 1.13
CA TRP A 51 -6.52 16.26 1.66
C TRP A 51 -6.64 17.73 2.05
N ASP A 52 -6.04 18.13 3.17
CA ASP A 52 -6.09 19.50 3.70
C ASP A 52 -5.18 20.49 2.93
N GLY A 53 -4.91 20.18 1.66
CA GLY A 53 -4.02 20.92 0.80
C GLY A 53 -2.55 20.54 0.94
N ARG A 54 -2.12 19.67 1.88
CA ARG A 54 -0.72 19.21 1.96
C ARG A 54 -0.58 17.68 1.98
N VAL A 55 0.45 17.19 1.29
CA VAL A 55 0.85 15.78 1.20
C VAL A 55 2.34 15.66 1.47
N ASN A 56 2.70 15.16 2.65
CA ASN A 56 4.10 14.82 2.93
C ASN A 56 4.45 13.48 2.27
N TYR A 57 5.62 13.43 1.64
CA TYR A 57 6.16 12.20 1.06
C TYR A 57 7.65 12.03 1.35
N TYR A 58 8.10 10.79 1.36
CA TYR A 58 9.52 10.47 1.47
C TYR A 58 9.86 9.31 0.53
N PHE A 59 11.16 9.15 0.24
CA PHE A 59 11.63 8.01 -0.53
C PHE A 59 12.30 7.02 0.42
N ASN A 60 11.89 5.75 0.34
CA ASN A 60 12.64 4.68 0.96
C ASN A 60 14.08 4.66 0.42
N SER A 61 15.05 4.35 1.28
CA SER A 61 16.47 4.34 0.94
C SER A 61 16.82 3.41 -0.22
N THR A 62 16.01 2.37 -0.45
CA THR A 62 16.16 1.39 -1.53
C THR A 62 15.69 1.89 -2.91
N VAL A 63 14.96 3.00 -2.98
CA VAL A 63 14.40 3.52 -4.24
C VAL A 63 15.49 4.19 -5.08
N GLY A 64 15.66 3.74 -6.32
CA GLY A 64 16.65 4.27 -7.26
C GLY A 64 16.34 5.67 -7.79
N HIS A 65 17.38 6.37 -8.27
CA HIS A 65 17.27 7.76 -8.74
C HIS A 65 16.24 7.98 -9.85
N ALA A 66 16.11 7.02 -10.79
CA ALA A 66 15.15 7.10 -11.89
C ALA A 66 13.71 7.20 -11.39
N VAL A 67 13.32 6.32 -10.46
CA VAL A 67 11.97 6.32 -9.86
C VAL A 67 11.72 7.60 -9.07
N ARG A 68 12.70 8.07 -8.30
CA ARG A 68 12.59 9.34 -7.57
C ARG A 68 12.37 10.51 -8.51
N SER A 69 13.06 10.54 -9.66
CA SER A 69 12.90 11.60 -10.66
C SER A 69 11.52 11.59 -11.31
N VAL A 70 11.01 10.40 -11.67
CA VAL A 70 9.67 10.27 -12.26
C VAL A 70 8.60 10.70 -11.27
N PHE A 71 8.68 10.26 -10.01
CA PHE A 71 7.72 10.67 -8.98
C PHE A 71 7.70 12.18 -8.78
N LYS A 72 8.87 12.83 -8.67
CA LYS A 72 8.95 14.30 -8.52
C LYS A 72 8.28 15.04 -9.67
N LYS A 73 8.48 14.60 -10.91
CA LYS A 73 7.83 15.19 -12.09
C LYS A 73 6.31 15.02 -12.04
N ALA A 74 5.82 13.85 -11.63
CA ALA A 74 4.39 13.60 -11.48
C ALA A 74 3.76 14.46 -10.37
N ALA A 75 4.43 14.55 -9.22
CA ALA A 75 3.99 15.39 -8.10
C ALA A 75 3.94 16.87 -8.49
N ASP A 76 4.93 17.37 -9.22
CA ASP A 76 4.97 18.74 -9.74
C ASP A 76 3.77 19.06 -10.67
N VAL A 77 3.44 18.11 -11.56
CA VAL A 77 2.23 18.22 -12.42
C VAL A 77 0.97 18.31 -11.56
N TRP A 78 0.83 17.47 -10.52
CA TRP A 78 -0.31 17.54 -9.61
C TRP A 78 -0.34 18.84 -8.80
N GLN A 79 0.79 19.34 -8.29
CA GLN A 79 0.85 20.63 -7.58
C GLN A 79 0.43 21.81 -8.45
N ARG A 80 0.72 21.75 -9.76
CA ARG A 80 0.36 22.79 -10.71
C ARG A 80 -1.12 22.77 -11.07
N ASP A 81 -1.69 21.58 -11.22
CA ASP A 81 -3.06 21.41 -11.74
C ASP A 81 -4.10 21.22 -10.61
N THR A 82 -3.66 21.16 -9.35
CA THR A 82 -4.51 21.03 -8.15
C THR A 82 -4.00 21.94 -7.02
N CYS A 83 -4.85 22.24 -6.03
CA CYS A 83 -4.42 22.99 -4.84
C CYS A 83 -3.74 22.12 -3.77
N ILE A 84 -3.06 21.05 -4.19
CA ILE A 84 -2.40 20.09 -3.29
C ILE A 84 -0.89 20.38 -3.30
N ASP A 85 -0.30 20.58 -2.12
CA ASP A 85 1.12 20.83 -1.89
C ASP A 85 1.85 19.53 -1.49
N PHE A 86 2.72 19.03 -2.36
CA PHE A 86 3.56 17.86 -2.10
C PHE A 86 4.93 18.27 -1.53
N THR A 87 5.15 17.97 -0.25
CA THR A 87 6.40 18.32 0.45
C THR A 87 7.25 17.09 0.67
N TYR A 88 8.52 17.15 0.21
CA TYR A 88 9.48 16.10 0.55
C TYR A 88 9.88 16.26 2.00
N ASP A 89 9.49 15.27 2.78
CA ASP A 89 9.70 15.27 4.21
C ASP A 89 10.08 13.85 4.66
N PRO A 90 11.38 13.57 4.81
CA PRO A 90 11.81 12.29 5.30
C PRO A 90 11.56 12.10 6.80
N TYR A 91 11.37 13.17 7.60
CA TYR A 91 11.44 13.11 9.06
C TYR A 91 10.78 14.28 9.86
N GLU A 92 9.69 14.94 9.46
CA GLU A 92 9.23 16.20 10.10
C GLU A 92 9.09 16.10 11.62
N ASN A 93 8.96 14.91 12.21
CA ASN A 93 8.83 14.75 13.65
C ASN A 93 9.73 13.66 14.27
N CYS A 94 10.80 13.24 13.58
CA CYS A 94 11.72 12.20 14.08
C CYS A 94 13.09 12.71 14.51
N GLU A 95 13.31 14.02 14.52
CA GLU A 95 14.59 14.58 14.91
C GLU A 95 14.93 14.22 16.37
N GLY A 96 16.06 13.55 16.58
CA GLY A 96 16.48 13.05 17.90
C GLY A 96 15.72 11.81 18.41
N VAL A 97 14.77 11.25 17.66
CA VAL A 97 14.05 10.04 18.02
C VAL A 97 14.60 8.85 17.23
N PRO A 98 15.11 7.80 17.88
CA PRO A 98 15.51 6.59 17.18
C PRO A 98 14.28 5.96 16.52
N SER A 99 14.36 5.78 15.20
CA SER A 99 13.32 5.11 14.44
C SER A 99 13.20 3.64 14.85
N THR A 100 11.99 3.19 15.15
CA THR A 100 11.70 1.79 15.47
C THR A 100 12.05 0.90 14.28
N ARG A 101 12.70 -0.24 14.53
CA ARG A 101 12.91 -1.26 13.50
C ARG A 101 11.59 -1.97 13.19
N CYS A 102 11.09 -1.81 11.98
CA CYS A 102 9.90 -2.52 11.49
C CYS A 102 10.24 -3.93 11.01
N GLU A 103 9.33 -4.86 11.21
CA GLU A 103 9.41 -6.25 10.73
C GLU A 103 8.47 -6.47 9.54
N ASN A 104 8.59 -7.64 8.89
CA ASN A 104 7.68 -8.10 7.83
C ASN A 104 7.45 -7.11 6.66
N GLY A 105 8.44 -6.25 6.38
CA GLY A 105 8.35 -5.24 5.32
C GLY A 105 7.59 -3.96 5.69
N GLY A 106 7.29 -3.74 6.97
CA GLY A 106 6.79 -2.46 7.45
C GLY A 106 7.83 -1.34 7.33
N PHE A 107 7.37 -0.10 7.37
CA PHE A 107 8.23 1.08 7.36
C PHE A 107 7.89 2.03 8.51
N PRO A 108 8.85 2.82 9.01
CA PRO A 108 8.61 3.75 10.10
C PRO A 108 7.47 4.72 9.79
N HIS A 109 6.57 4.94 10.74
CA HIS A 109 5.44 5.82 10.52
C HIS A 109 5.94 7.28 10.39
N PRO A 110 5.61 8.00 9.29
CA PRO A 110 6.20 9.31 8.98
C PRO A 110 6.02 10.40 10.05
N ARG A 111 5.03 10.25 10.94
CA ARG A 111 4.73 11.18 12.04
C ARG A 111 4.89 10.57 13.44
N ASP A 112 5.15 9.26 13.54
CA ASP A 112 5.28 8.56 14.83
C ASP A 112 6.40 7.53 14.72
N CYS A 113 7.61 8.00 14.97
CA CYS A 113 8.86 7.29 14.69
C CYS A 113 9.04 6.03 15.56
N LYS A 114 8.20 5.85 16.58
CA LYS A 114 8.19 4.68 17.45
C LYS A 114 7.31 3.56 16.92
N LYS A 115 6.48 3.83 15.90
CA LYS A 115 5.56 2.90 15.27
C LYS A 115 5.88 2.68 13.80
N CYS A 116 5.31 1.61 13.25
CA CYS A 116 5.42 1.25 11.85
C CYS A 116 4.07 1.34 11.15
N VAL A 117 4.10 1.75 9.88
CA VAL A 117 3.02 1.46 8.94
C VAL A 117 3.20 0.01 8.46
N CYS A 118 2.18 -0.81 8.66
CA CYS A 118 2.25 -2.24 8.41
C CYS A 118 1.61 -2.64 7.08
N PRO A 119 2.21 -3.57 6.34
CA PRO A 119 1.56 -4.20 5.20
C PRO A 119 0.34 -5.01 5.66
N GLY A 120 -0.56 -5.29 4.72
CA GLY A 120 -1.75 -6.09 4.98
C GLY A 120 -1.42 -7.43 5.63
N GLY A 121 -2.17 -7.79 6.66
CA GLY A 121 -1.95 -9.02 7.42
C GLY A 121 -1.00 -8.89 8.63
N TYR A 122 -0.38 -7.72 8.83
CA TYR A 122 0.50 -7.43 9.97
C TYR A 122 0.04 -6.17 10.73
N ALA A 123 0.34 -6.11 12.02
CA ALA A 123 -0.03 -5.03 12.93
C ALA A 123 0.96 -4.93 14.11
N GLY A 124 0.63 -4.06 15.06
CA GLY A 124 1.48 -3.73 16.19
C GLY A 124 2.49 -2.65 15.84
N ASP A 125 3.17 -2.11 16.85
CA ASP A 125 4.11 -0.99 16.67
C ASP A 125 5.29 -1.35 15.76
N ARG A 126 5.61 -2.65 15.62
CA ARG A 126 6.71 -3.16 14.79
C ARG A 126 6.28 -4.06 13.64
N CYS A 127 4.98 -4.17 13.35
CA CYS A 127 4.44 -5.07 12.31
C CYS A 127 4.76 -6.56 12.52
N ASN A 128 4.95 -6.97 13.78
CA ASN A 128 5.25 -8.34 14.18
C ASN A 128 4.06 -9.01 14.90
N GLU A 129 2.89 -8.39 14.87
CA GLU A 129 1.66 -8.92 15.45
C GLU A 129 0.62 -9.17 14.35
N ARG A 130 -0.31 -10.09 14.64
CA ARG A 130 -1.48 -10.29 13.78
C ARG A 130 -2.50 -9.17 14.04
N PRO A 131 -3.07 -8.54 13.00
CA PRO A 131 -4.14 -7.57 13.15
C PRO A 131 -5.28 -8.07 14.03
N LYS A 132 -5.69 -7.24 15.00
CA LYS A 132 -6.86 -7.46 15.84
C LYS A 132 -8.14 -7.15 15.04
N GLY A 133 -8.44 -8.00 14.06
CA GLY A 133 -9.66 -7.92 13.25
C GLY A 133 -10.84 -8.65 13.91
N LYS A 134 -12.04 -8.53 13.29
CA LYS A 134 -13.25 -9.24 13.72
C LYS A 134 -13.15 -10.78 13.60
N CYS A 135 -12.27 -11.26 12.73
CA CYS A 135 -12.13 -12.67 12.36
C CYS A 135 -10.69 -13.03 11.98
N GLY A 136 -10.44 -14.32 11.79
CA GLY A 136 -9.13 -14.90 11.51
C GLY A 136 -8.39 -15.34 12.77
N ARG A 137 -7.36 -16.18 12.59
CA ARG A 137 -6.62 -16.83 13.68
C ARG A 137 -5.21 -17.25 13.27
N THR A 138 -4.35 -17.48 14.26
CA THR A 138 -3.06 -18.13 14.04
C THR A 138 -3.24 -19.65 14.07
N VAL A 139 -2.77 -20.34 13.04
CA VAL A 139 -2.84 -21.79 12.87
C VAL A 139 -1.41 -22.33 12.83
N LYS A 140 -1.14 -23.36 13.64
CA LYS A 140 0.15 -24.06 13.61
C LYS A 140 0.10 -25.12 12.51
N ALA A 141 1.02 -25.01 11.55
CA ALA A 141 1.19 -26.03 10.52
C ALA A 141 1.66 -27.34 11.16
N LYS A 142 1.13 -28.47 10.67
CA LYS A 142 1.60 -29.82 10.99
C LYS A 142 2.11 -30.47 9.70
N GLN A 143 2.82 -31.59 9.83
CA GLN A 143 3.21 -32.40 8.68
C GLN A 143 1.98 -33.00 7.97
N ASP A 144 0.95 -33.35 8.73
CA ASP A 144 -0.30 -33.85 8.18
C ASP A 144 -1.22 -32.73 7.70
N TRP A 145 -2.05 -33.06 6.70
CA TRP A 145 -3.10 -32.17 6.20
C TRP A 145 -4.08 -31.78 7.31
N ASN A 146 -4.35 -30.48 7.42
CA ASN A 146 -5.37 -29.95 8.31
C ASN A 146 -6.31 -29.03 7.52
N ILE A 147 -7.60 -29.12 7.82
CA ILE A 147 -8.62 -28.29 7.17
C ILE A 147 -8.83 -27.01 8.00
N LEU A 148 -8.77 -25.86 7.34
CA LEU A 148 -9.14 -24.56 7.90
C LEU A 148 -10.59 -24.25 7.53
N ASN A 149 -11.52 -24.51 8.44
CA ASN A 149 -12.90 -24.07 8.31
C ASN A 149 -13.06 -22.68 8.90
N ASP A 150 -13.70 -21.79 8.14
CA ASP A 150 -14.13 -20.48 8.60
C ASP A 150 -15.43 -20.08 7.88
N THR A 151 -16.16 -19.12 8.45
CA THR A 151 -17.39 -18.57 7.88
C THR A 151 -17.20 -17.08 7.69
N LEU A 152 -17.17 -16.66 6.42
CA LEU A 152 -16.96 -15.27 6.04
C LEU A 152 -18.29 -14.59 5.76
N GLY A 153 -18.47 -13.40 6.33
CA GLY A 153 -19.68 -12.60 6.14
C GLY A 153 -20.74 -12.84 7.21
N ASP A 154 -21.64 -11.87 7.33
CA ASP A 154 -22.77 -11.93 8.24
C ASP A 154 -24.05 -12.09 7.42
N THR A 155 -24.61 -13.30 7.43
CA THR A 155 -25.82 -13.63 6.68
C THR A 155 -27.07 -12.93 7.20
N THR A 156 -27.00 -12.31 8.39
CA THR A 156 -28.11 -11.53 8.97
C THR A 156 -28.19 -10.12 8.37
N VAL A 157 -27.15 -9.67 7.67
CA VAL A 157 -27.09 -8.34 7.06
C VAL A 157 -27.59 -8.42 5.61
N HIS A 158 -28.86 -8.08 5.40
CA HIS A 158 -29.49 -8.01 4.07
C HIS A 158 -29.37 -6.62 3.44
N ARG A 159 -28.20 -5.99 3.55
CA ARG A 159 -27.88 -4.73 2.87
C ARG A 159 -26.50 -4.80 2.27
N SER A 160 -26.29 -4.05 1.18
CA SER A 160 -24.96 -3.83 0.65
C SER A 160 -24.10 -3.15 1.72
N LEU A 161 -23.02 -3.80 2.12
CA LEU A 161 -21.98 -3.17 2.92
C LEU A 161 -21.04 -2.43 1.98
N GLU A 162 -20.71 -1.19 2.33
CA GLU A 162 -19.75 -0.39 1.57
C GLU A 162 -18.31 -0.84 1.86
N ASP A 163 -18.09 -1.42 3.04
CA ASP A 163 -16.79 -1.91 3.50
C ASP A 163 -16.72 -3.44 3.50
N PHE A 164 -15.56 -3.96 3.11
CA PHE A 164 -15.25 -5.39 3.20
C PHE A 164 -14.76 -5.75 4.61
N THR A 165 -15.24 -6.89 5.13
CA THR A 165 -14.65 -7.48 6.34
C THR A 165 -13.40 -8.27 5.96
N ILE A 166 -12.25 -7.87 6.49
CA ILE A 166 -10.96 -8.53 6.25
C ILE A 166 -10.65 -9.47 7.42
N CYS A 167 -10.50 -10.77 7.13
CA CYS A 167 -10.05 -11.78 8.09
C CYS A 167 -8.57 -12.08 7.86
N THR A 168 -7.76 -12.07 8.92
CA THR A 168 -6.31 -12.36 8.82
C THR A 168 -5.95 -13.66 9.51
N TYR A 169 -5.38 -14.60 8.74
CA TYR A 169 -4.88 -15.88 9.22
C TYR A 169 -3.37 -15.93 9.12
N TRP A 170 -2.71 -16.38 10.20
CA TRP A 170 -1.27 -16.64 10.20
C TRP A 170 -1.04 -18.14 10.21
N ILE A 171 -0.23 -18.65 9.29
CA ILE A 171 0.19 -20.05 9.30
C ILE A 171 1.65 -20.10 9.75
N GLU A 172 1.88 -20.65 10.94
CA GLU A 172 3.20 -20.70 11.54
C GLU A 172 3.72 -22.14 11.55
N VAL A 173 4.94 -22.32 11.04
CA VAL A 173 5.69 -23.58 11.13
C VAL A 173 6.53 -23.54 12.40
N ARG A 174 6.57 -24.63 13.16
CA ARG A 174 7.54 -24.80 14.26
C ARG A 174 8.82 -25.43 13.75
#